data_AF-A0A221KG46-F1
#
_entry.id   AF-A0A221KG46-F1
#
_cell.length_a   1.000
_cell.length_b   1.000
_cell.length_c   1.000
_cell.angle_alpha   90.00
_cell.angle_beta   90.00
_cell.angle_gamma   90.00
#
_symmetry.space_group_name_H-M   'P 1'
#
loop_
_entity.id
_entity.type
_entity.pdbx_description
1 polymer ?
#
loop_
_entity_poly.entity_id
_entity_poly.type
_entity_poly.pdbx_seq_one_letter_code
_entity_poly.pdbx_strand_id
1 'polypeptide(L)'
;MNRLQSVQPLDDLVLEATYTSGQVIRVDLTDLVARLAVFAPLQNRQVFNQVAVADWGHSVAWSEDASLDADRLLEMALEQAGRTDTLEFRRWQDRYGLSLTAAAQAIGLSRRSISQFRMGHRAVPRTVLLACKGWEVEHRQQQA
;
A
#
# COMPACT_ATOMS: atom_id res chain seq x y z
N MET A 1 -2.26 -6.69 -8.45
CA MET A 1 -1.85 -5.29 -8.32
C MET A 1 -3.08 -4.42 -8.25
N ASN A 2 -3.13 -3.47 -7.33
CA ASN A 2 -4.14 -2.42 -7.34
C ASN A 2 -3.70 -1.34 -8.33
N ARG A 3 -4.62 -0.84 -9.15
CA ARG A 3 -4.36 0.24 -10.11
C ARG A 3 -5.10 1.48 -9.67
N LEU A 4 -4.46 2.63 -9.82
CA LEU A 4 -5.08 3.95 -9.65
C LEU A 4 -6.01 4.23 -10.82
N GLN A 5 -7.18 4.76 -10.49
CA GLN A 5 -8.15 5.30 -11.42
C GLN A 5 -8.01 6.82 -11.53
N SER A 6 -7.81 7.49 -10.39
CA SER A 6 -7.61 8.95 -10.34
C SER A 6 -6.79 9.34 -9.11
N VAL A 7 -6.21 10.52 -9.17
CA VAL A 7 -5.55 11.20 -8.05
C VAL A 7 -5.96 12.67 -8.07
N GLN A 8 -6.17 13.23 -6.89
CA GLN A 8 -6.45 14.65 -6.70
C GLN A 8 -5.55 15.23 -5.61
N PRO A 9 -4.88 16.36 -5.86
CA PRO A 9 -4.17 17.10 -4.83
C PRO A 9 -5.18 17.85 -3.97
N LEU A 10 -5.01 17.76 -2.65
CA LEU A 10 -5.73 18.53 -1.65
C LEU A 10 -4.80 19.59 -1.04
N ASP A 11 -5.26 20.25 0.02
CA ASP A 11 -4.44 21.14 0.82
C ASP A 11 -3.35 20.38 1.61
N ASP A 12 -2.37 21.12 2.14
CA ASP A 12 -1.36 20.62 3.07
C ASP A 12 -0.59 19.37 2.58
N LEU A 13 -0.24 19.33 1.29
CA LEU A 13 0.49 18.22 0.65
C LEU A 13 -0.23 16.86 0.75
N VAL A 14 -1.55 16.87 0.90
CA VAL A 14 -2.36 15.66 0.93
C VAL A 14 -2.78 15.26 -0.49
N LEU A 15 -2.67 13.98 -0.81
CA LEU A 15 -3.29 13.39 -2.00
C LEU A 15 -4.52 12.58 -1.62
N GLU A 16 -5.59 12.73 -2.39
CA GLU A 16 -6.68 11.76 -2.43
C GLU A 16 -6.51 10.89 -3.68
N ALA A 17 -6.35 9.58 -3.48
CA ALA A 17 -6.16 8.61 -4.55
C ALA A 17 -7.32 7.62 -4.59
N THR A 18 -7.90 7.41 -5.77
CA THR A 18 -8.95 6.43 -6.01
C THR A 18 -8.41 5.29 -6.83
N TYR A 19 -8.58 4.06 -6.35
CA TYR A 19 -8.20 2.84 -7.07
C TYR A 19 -9.37 2.32 -7.91
N THR A 20 -9.06 1.53 -8.94
CA THR A 20 -10.06 0.86 -9.80
C THR A 20 -10.96 -0.13 -9.05
N SER A 21 -10.60 -0.50 -7.81
CA SER A 21 -11.45 -1.26 -6.90
C SER A 21 -12.57 -0.43 -6.26
N GLY A 22 -12.57 0.88 -6.44
CA GLY A 22 -13.42 1.85 -5.72
C GLY A 22 -12.86 2.27 -4.36
N GLN A 23 -11.69 1.76 -3.95
CA GLN A 23 -11.03 2.21 -2.72
C GLN A 23 -10.53 3.65 -2.88
N VAL A 24 -10.84 4.49 -1.91
CA VAL A 24 -10.30 5.85 -1.80
C VAL A 24 -9.38 5.90 -0.59
N ILE A 25 -8.18 6.46 -0.76
CA ILE A 25 -7.24 6.72 0.31
C ILE A 25 -6.85 8.19 0.33
N ARG A 26 -6.44 8.66 1.50
CA ARG A 26 -5.78 9.96 1.66
C ARG A 26 -4.38 9.72 2.23
N VAL A 27 -3.41 10.43 1.67
CA VAL A 27 -2.00 10.32 2.06
C VAL A 27 -1.44 11.71 2.23
N ASP A 28 -0.93 12.01 3.43
CA ASP A 28 -0.13 13.20 3.69
C ASP A 28 1.32 12.97 3.21
N LEU A 29 1.83 13.84 2.35
CA LEU A 29 3.19 13.74 1.81
C LEU A 29 4.21 14.66 2.50
N THR A 30 3.83 15.38 3.56
CA THR A 30 4.69 16.35 4.25
C THR A 30 6.03 15.74 4.68
N ASP A 31 6.00 14.61 5.37
CA ASP A 31 7.22 13.93 5.82
C ASP A 31 8.07 13.42 4.66
N LEU A 32 7.43 12.95 3.58
CA LEU A 32 8.10 12.45 2.39
C LEU A 32 8.85 13.57 1.68
N VAL A 33 8.16 14.70 1.46
CA VAL A 33 8.68 15.92 0.84
C VAL A 33 9.84 16.49 1.67
N ALA A 34 9.74 16.46 3.00
CA ALA A 34 10.79 16.93 3.89
C ALA A 34 12.05 16.04 3.86
N ARG A 35 11.90 14.72 3.63
CA ARG A 35 12.99 13.75 3.73
C ARG A 35 13.71 13.47 2.41
N LEU A 36 13.01 13.59 1.28
CA LEU A 36 13.51 13.16 -0.02
C LEU A 36 13.64 14.37 -0.96
N ALA A 37 14.88 14.71 -1.32
CA ALA A 37 15.19 15.90 -2.13
C ALA A 37 14.46 15.93 -3.48
N VAL A 38 14.20 14.75 -4.08
CA VAL A 38 13.45 14.64 -5.35
C VAL A 38 12.01 15.18 -5.26
N PHE A 39 11.41 15.17 -4.07
CA PHE A 39 10.07 15.69 -3.82
C PHE A 39 10.06 17.10 -3.22
N ALA A 40 11.22 17.71 -2.94
CA ALA A 40 11.30 19.07 -2.40
C ALA A 40 10.52 20.12 -3.25
N PRO A 41 10.50 20.05 -4.60
CA PRO A 41 9.71 20.98 -5.41
C PRO A 41 8.21 20.96 -5.12
N LEU A 42 7.68 19.88 -4.53
CA LEU A 42 6.27 19.75 -4.20
C LEU A 42 5.82 20.72 -3.09
N GLN A 43 6.75 21.34 -2.34
CA GLN A 43 6.42 22.44 -1.43
C GLN A 43 5.75 23.61 -2.16
N ASN A 44 6.04 23.79 -3.45
CA ASN A 44 5.29 24.73 -4.27
C ASN A 44 3.95 24.11 -4.68
N ARG A 45 2.86 24.69 -4.19
CA ARG A 45 1.48 24.26 -4.50
C ARG A 45 1.19 24.15 -6.00
N GLN A 46 1.74 25.01 -6.84
CA GLN A 46 1.54 24.93 -8.29
C GLN A 46 2.19 23.69 -8.89
N VAL A 47 3.33 23.23 -8.34
CA VAL A 47 3.98 21.98 -8.76
C VAL A 47 3.20 20.79 -8.21
N PHE A 48 2.85 20.82 -6.93
CA PHE A 48 2.05 19.75 -6.29
C PHE A 48 0.74 19.47 -7.04
N ASN A 49 0.08 20.52 -7.51
CA ASN A 49 -1.19 20.42 -8.23
C ASN A 49 -1.09 19.76 -9.61
N GLN A 50 0.13 19.52 -10.12
CA GLN A 50 0.35 18.86 -11.42
C GLN A 50 0.37 17.33 -11.30
N VAL A 51 0.12 16.77 -10.12
CA VAL A 51 0.05 15.32 -9.92
C VAL A 51 -0.87 14.66 -10.95
N ALA A 52 -0.40 13.59 -11.57
CA ALA A 52 -1.17 12.80 -12.51
C ALA A 52 -0.99 11.31 -12.24
N VAL A 53 -2.00 10.53 -12.61
CA VAL A 53 -1.84 9.07 -12.66
C VAL A 53 -0.91 8.74 -13.83
N ALA A 54 0.15 8.00 -13.54
CA ALA A 54 1.14 7.57 -14.52
C ALA A 54 1.21 6.04 -14.55
N ASP A 55 2.07 5.53 -15.43
CA ASP A 55 2.35 4.11 -15.60
C ASP A 55 1.09 3.23 -15.66
N TRP A 56 0.10 3.60 -16.48
CA TRP A 56 -1.14 2.83 -16.67
C TRP A 56 -1.91 2.60 -15.35
N GLY A 57 -1.73 3.49 -14.35
CA GLY A 57 -2.32 3.38 -13.02
C GLY A 57 -1.42 2.73 -11.98
N HIS A 58 -0.13 2.50 -12.28
CA HIS A 58 0.81 1.90 -11.34
C HIS A 58 1.55 2.93 -10.49
N SER A 59 1.47 4.22 -10.84
CA SER A 59 2.12 5.29 -10.09
C SER A 59 1.31 6.59 -10.15
N VAL A 60 1.66 7.53 -9.29
CA VAL A 60 1.41 8.95 -9.51
C VAL A 60 2.73 9.64 -9.82
N ALA A 61 2.72 10.67 -10.65
CA ALA A 61 3.92 11.40 -11.00
C ALA A 61 3.65 12.91 -11.06
N TRP A 62 4.69 13.67 -10.73
CA TRP A 62 4.82 15.11 -11.00
C TRP A 62 5.89 15.39 -12.06
N SER A 63 6.87 14.52 -12.19
CA SER A 63 7.91 14.50 -13.22
C SER A 63 8.45 13.08 -13.41
N GLU A 64 9.40 12.88 -14.32
CA GLU A 64 10.08 11.59 -14.50
C GLU A 64 10.81 11.13 -13.24
N ASP A 65 11.44 12.07 -12.52
CA ASP A 65 12.20 11.77 -11.31
C ASP A 65 11.30 11.71 -10.05
N ALA A 66 10.21 12.46 -10.04
CA ALA A 66 9.31 12.58 -8.90
C ALA A 66 8.02 11.80 -9.14
N SER A 67 8.06 10.51 -8.80
CA SER A 67 6.92 9.58 -8.90
C SER A 67 6.81 8.68 -7.66
N LEU A 68 5.59 8.19 -7.39
CA LEU A 68 5.30 7.28 -6.29
C LEU A 68 4.43 6.12 -6.77
N ASP A 69 4.86 4.91 -6.43
CA ASP A 69 4.13 3.70 -6.74
C ASP A 69 2.76 3.66 -6.03
N ALA A 70 1.77 3.14 -6.74
CA ALA A 70 0.41 2.96 -6.24
C ALA A 70 0.37 2.07 -4.98
N ASP A 71 1.24 1.05 -4.89
CA ASP A 71 1.35 0.22 -3.69
C ASP A 71 2.00 0.98 -2.51
N ARG A 72 2.96 1.88 -2.78
CA ARG A 72 3.60 2.71 -1.75
C ARG A 72 2.64 3.75 -1.18
N LEU A 73 1.82 4.39 -2.03
CA LEU A 73 0.75 5.30 -1.56
C LEU A 73 -0.21 4.59 -0.59
N LEU A 74 -0.63 3.37 -0.92
CA LEU A 74 -1.51 2.59 -0.06
C LEU A 74 -0.81 2.22 1.26
N GLU A 75 0.46 1.84 1.21
CA GLU A 75 1.23 1.55 2.42
C GLU A 75 1.32 2.79 3.34
N MET A 76 1.63 3.96 2.77
CA MET A 76 1.67 5.22 3.54
C MET A 76 0.31 5.58 4.15
N ALA A 77 -0.78 5.44 3.39
CA ALA A 77 -2.13 5.65 3.92
C ALA A 77 -2.43 4.73 5.12
N LEU A 78 -2.02 3.46 5.03
CA LEU A 78 -2.21 2.48 6.10
C LEU A 78 -1.34 2.80 7.34
N GLU A 79 -0.10 3.25 7.13
CA GLU A 79 0.80 3.72 8.19
C GLU A 79 0.19 4.91 8.93
N GLN A 80 -0.25 5.93 8.20
CA GLN A 80 -0.87 7.14 8.76
C GLN A 80 -2.19 6.86 9.48
N ALA A 81 -2.97 5.88 8.99
CA ALA A 81 -4.21 5.44 9.63
C ALA A 81 -3.97 4.46 10.82
N GLY A 82 -2.73 4.15 11.18
CA GLY A 82 -2.41 3.23 12.28
C GLY A 82 -2.86 1.79 12.04
N ARG A 83 -2.99 1.35 10.78
CA ARG A 83 -3.47 0.02 10.38
C ARG A 83 -2.37 -1.04 10.49
N THR A 84 -1.84 -1.20 11.69
CA THR A 84 -0.73 -2.12 12.00
C THR A 84 -1.07 -3.56 11.66
N ASP A 85 -2.33 -3.96 11.81
CA ASP A 85 -2.86 -5.28 11.46
C ASP A 85 -2.67 -5.61 9.98
N THR A 86 -3.08 -4.68 9.11
CA THR A 86 -2.93 -4.81 7.66
C THR A 86 -1.46 -4.76 7.27
N LEU A 87 -0.67 -3.85 7.86
CA LEU A 87 0.75 -3.72 7.56
C LEU A 87 1.53 -4.99 7.94
N GLU A 88 1.25 -5.58 9.10
CA GLU A 88 1.84 -6.86 9.53
C GLU A 88 1.51 -7.98 8.54
N PHE A 89 0.25 -8.06 8.11
CA PHE A 89 -0.18 -9.04 7.11
C PHE A 89 0.49 -8.83 5.74
N ARG A 90 0.60 -7.58 5.26
CA ARG A 90 1.28 -7.25 4.00
C ARG A 90 2.75 -7.66 4.07
N ARG A 91 3.46 -7.25 5.14
CA ARG A 91 4.87 -7.59 5.36
C ARG A 91 5.12 -9.09 5.40
N TRP A 92 4.23 -9.86 6.04
CA TRP A 92 4.31 -11.32 6.01
C TRP A 92 4.23 -11.85 4.57
N GLN A 93 3.21 -11.45 3.81
CA GLN A 93 3.02 -11.91 2.43
C GLN A 93 4.19 -11.50 1.52
N ASP A 94 4.66 -10.27 1.63
CA ASP A 94 5.75 -9.73 0.80
C ASP A 94 7.10 -10.38 1.16
N ARG A 95 7.39 -10.61 2.46
CA ARG A 95 8.61 -11.28 2.94
C ARG A 95 8.80 -12.67 2.33
N TYR A 96 7.71 -13.41 2.14
CA TYR A 96 7.73 -14.76 1.59
C TYR A 96 7.34 -14.81 0.11
N GLY A 97 7.21 -13.66 -0.56
CA GLY A 97 6.85 -13.59 -1.98
C GLY A 97 5.53 -14.28 -2.32
N LEU A 98 4.59 -14.36 -1.37
CA LEU A 98 3.37 -15.13 -1.54
C LEU A 98 2.39 -14.38 -2.44
N SER A 99 1.96 -15.04 -3.52
CA SER A 99 0.79 -14.57 -4.29
C SER A 99 -0.48 -14.62 -3.43
N LEU A 100 -1.53 -13.89 -3.82
CA LEU A 100 -2.82 -13.94 -3.12
C LEU A 100 -3.37 -15.38 -2.99
N THR A 101 -3.09 -16.23 -3.99
CA THR A 101 -3.52 -17.64 -3.99
C THR A 101 -2.64 -18.47 -3.06
N ALA A 102 -1.32 -18.26 -3.07
CA ALA A 102 -0.40 -18.99 -2.19
C ALA A 102 -0.64 -18.62 -0.72
N ALA A 103 -0.83 -17.34 -0.41
CA ALA A 103 -1.20 -16.88 0.93
C ALA A 103 -2.55 -17.46 1.39
N ALA A 104 -3.54 -17.54 0.49
CA ALA A 104 -4.83 -18.15 0.77
C ALA A 104 -4.68 -19.63 1.17
N GLN A 105 -3.88 -20.39 0.42
CA GLN A 105 -3.59 -21.79 0.72
C GLN A 105 -2.81 -21.95 2.03
N ALA A 106 -1.81 -21.09 2.27
CA ALA A 106 -0.95 -21.13 3.44
C ALA A 106 -1.71 -21.05 4.77
N ILE A 107 -2.75 -20.20 4.85
CA ILE A 107 -3.49 -19.95 6.10
C ILE A 107 -4.96 -20.39 6.04
N GLY A 108 -5.34 -21.16 5.01
CA GLY A 108 -6.67 -21.77 4.89
C GLY A 108 -7.82 -20.78 4.69
N LEU A 109 -7.61 -19.70 3.93
CA LEU A 109 -8.62 -18.67 3.68
C LEU A 109 -8.91 -18.50 2.17
N SER A 110 -9.99 -17.79 1.85
CA SER A 110 -10.29 -17.47 0.45
C SER A 110 -9.36 -16.38 -0.10
N ARG A 111 -8.99 -16.48 -1.38
CA ARG A 111 -8.22 -15.44 -2.10
C ARG A 111 -8.85 -14.04 -1.96
N ARG A 112 -10.19 -13.96 -1.91
CA ARG A 112 -10.93 -12.72 -1.64
C ARG A 112 -10.59 -12.15 -0.27
N SER A 113 -10.56 -12.97 0.78
CA SER A 113 -10.22 -12.51 2.14
C SER A 113 -8.80 -11.96 2.20
N ILE A 114 -7.84 -12.69 1.60
CA ILE A 114 -6.44 -12.23 1.49
C ILE A 114 -6.35 -10.87 0.80
N SER A 115 -7.07 -10.69 -0.32
CA SER A 115 -7.12 -9.40 -1.03
C SER A 115 -7.68 -8.28 -0.14
N GLN A 116 -8.80 -8.51 0.55
CA GLN A 116 -9.41 -7.50 1.43
C GLN A 116 -8.50 -7.13 2.60
N PHE A 117 -7.79 -8.10 3.19
CA PHE A 117 -6.80 -7.85 4.23
C PHE A 117 -5.62 -7.07 3.70
N ARG A 118 -5.03 -7.49 2.58
CA ARG A 118 -3.90 -6.82 1.94
C ARG A 118 -4.25 -5.36 1.65
N MET A 119 -5.43 -5.09 1.10
CA MET A 119 -5.86 -3.73 0.75
C MET A 119 -6.37 -2.90 1.93
N GLY A 120 -6.47 -3.49 3.14
CA GLY A 120 -6.97 -2.79 4.31
C GLY A 120 -8.48 -2.52 4.30
N HIS A 121 -9.22 -3.04 3.32
CA HIS A 121 -10.68 -2.96 3.25
C HIS A 121 -11.36 -3.62 4.45
N ARG A 122 -10.71 -4.62 5.02
CA ARG A 122 -11.14 -5.31 6.24
C ARG A 122 -9.99 -5.38 7.22
N ALA A 123 -10.28 -5.17 8.51
CA ALA A 123 -9.33 -5.43 9.57
C ALA A 123 -8.88 -6.90 9.57
N VAL A 124 -7.60 -7.14 9.79
CA VAL A 124 -7.02 -8.49 9.85
C VAL A 124 -7.26 -9.04 11.26
N PRO A 125 -8.07 -10.09 11.43
CA PRO A 125 -8.32 -10.65 12.75
C PRO A 125 -7.03 -11.17 13.38
N ARG A 126 -6.92 -11.07 14.70
CA ARG A 126 -5.76 -11.62 15.46
C ARG A 126 -5.50 -13.08 15.14
N THR A 127 -6.56 -13.88 14.96
CA THR A 127 -6.44 -15.31 14.59
C THR A 127 -5.74 -15.51 13.24
N VAL A 128 -5.97 -14.61 12.29
CA VAL A 128 -5.30 -14.65 10.97
C VAL A 128 -3.82 -14.29 11.12
N LEU A 129 -3.49 -13.25 11.89
CA LEU A 129 -2.08 -12.89 12.14
C LEU A 129 -1.32 -14.00 12.89
N LEU A 130 -1.98 -14.68 13.83
CA LEU A 130 -1.41 -15.85 14.50
C LEU A 130 -1.21 -17.03 13.52
N ALA A 131 -2.14 -17.25 12.60
CA ALA A 131 -1.98 -18.26 11.55
C ALA A 131 -0.80 -17.94 10.62
N CYS A 132 -0.61 -16.67 10.23
CA CYS A 132 0.57 -16.24 9.48
C CYS A 132 1.86 -16.57 10.24
N LYS A 133 1.95 -16.21 11.53
CA LYS A 133 3.11 -16.52 12.39
C LYS A 133 3.35 -18.02 12.55
N GLY A 134 2.29 -18.80 12.76
CA GLY A 134 2.38 -20.26 12.83
C GLY A 134 2.93 -20.86 11.55
N TRP A 135 2.40 -20.42 10.41
CA TRP A 135 2.89 -20.84 9.09
C TRP A 135 4.36 -20.45 8.87
N GLU A 136 4.81 -19.26 9.31
CA GLU A 136 6.24 -18.88 9.22
C GLU A 136 7.15 -19.88 9.94
N VAL A 137 6.72 -20.36 11.12
CA VAL A 137 7.49 -21.32 11.93
C VAL A 137 7.56 -22.68 11.23
N GLU A 138 6.41 -23.20 10.77
CA GLU A 138 6.36 -24.47 10.01
C GLU A 138 7.20 -24.41 8.75
N HIS A 139 7.14 -23.30 8.01
CA HIS A 139 7.88 -23.12 6.77
C HIS A 139 9.40 -23.08 6.99
N ARG A 140 9.88 -22.42 8.04
CA ARG A 140 11.32 -22.39 8.39
C ARG A 140 11.83 -23.78 8.79
N GLN A 141 11.01 -24.58 9.48
CA GLN A 141 11.39 -25.94 9.87
C GLN A 141 11.54 -26.88 8.67
N GLN A 142 10.74 -26.69 7.62
CA GLN A 142 10.82 -27.48 6.38
C GLN A 142 12.03 -27.13 5.50
N GLN A 143 12.64 -25.96 5.73
CA GLN A 143 13.80 -25.46 4.99
C GLN A 143 15.14 -25.67 5.70
N ALA A 144 15.12 -26.19 6.92
CA ALA A 144 16.29 -26.53 7.73
C ALA A 144 16.63 -28.01 7.59
#